data_AF-Q19158-F1
#
_entry.id   AF-Q19158-F1
#
_cell.length_a   1.000
_cell.length_b   1.000
_cell.length_c   1.000
_cell.angle_alpha   90.00
_cell.angle_beta   90.00
_cell.angle_gamma   90.00
#
_symmetry.space_group_name_H-M   'P 1'
#
loop_
_entity.id
_entity.type
_entity.pdbx_description
1 polymer ?
#
loop_
_entity_poly.entity_id
_entity_poly.type
_entity_poly.pdbx_seq_one_letter_code
_entity_poly.pdbx_strand_id
1 'polypeptide(L)'
;MRLSPLFSSVFFVFCVVQYVDNQQVFGSIAFSAIQKIVPHASDVNAFALAQGLNSIVGQYSAQRTLVNKFFSQNKAGSPNPKTLSLYDNSTYSKQKLIALVNNRQAVTQWWSDLTPGITKIYGAAQATKYKNLYAYFDSRYINSFSYTMAYWMMCVLLQNAFGDEADYNATSDLMFDSLEKQLNKSTAIAFEIYTTAFEANHNQTLMKGKW
;
A
#
# COMPACT_ATOMS: atom_id res chain seq x y z
N MET A 1 -4.96 -19.10 -31.71
CA MET A 1 -5.30 -18.93 -30.28
C MET A 1 -5.13 -17.46 -29.95
N ARG A 2 -6.22 -16.69 -29.80
CA ARG A 2 -6.14 -15.27 -29.41
C ARG A 2 -5.80 -15.24 -27.92
N LEU A 3 -4.52 -15.07 -27.58
CA LEU A 3 -4.11 -14.76 -26.22
C LEU A 3 -4.87 -13.49 -25.81
N SER A 4 -5.82 -13.62 -24.89
CA SER A 4 -6.62 -12.47 -24.46
C SER A 4 -5.68 -11.43 -23.84
N PRO A 5 -5.96 -10.12 -23.98
CA PRO A 5 -5.15 -9.07 -23.36
C PRO A 5 -4.97 -9.28 -21.85
N LEU A 6 -5.94 -9.92 -21.20
CA LEU A 6 -5.91 -10.33 -19.80
C LEU A 6 -4.82 -11.37 -19.53
N PHE A 7 -4.74 -12.43 -20.34
CA PHE A 7 -3.67 -13.42 -20.23
C PHE A 7 -2.29 -12.81 -20.49
N SER A 8 -2.17 -11.98 -21.53
CA SER A 8 -0.90 -11.29 -21.81
C SER A 8 -0.49 -10.39 -20.64
N SER A 9 -1.43 -9.67 -20.02
CA SER A 9 -1.16 -8.80 -18.87
C SER A 9 -0.73 -9.60 -17.63
N VAL A 10 -1.42 -10.70 -17.32
CA VAL A 10 -1.09 -11.58 -16.19
C VAL A 10 0.24 -12.27 -16.40
N PHE A 11 0.52 -12.78 -17.61
CA PHE A 11 1.80 -13.39 -17.95
C PHE A 11 2.93 -12.36 -17.87
N PHE A 12 2.70 -11.12 -18.35
CA PHE A 12 3.66 -10.04 -18.20
C PHE A 12 3.92 -9.70 -16.74
N VAL A 13 2.88 -9.69 -15.89
CA VAL A 13 3.05 -9.52 -14.44
C VAL A 13 3.91 -10.65 -13.86
N PHE A 14 3.64 -11.92 -14.17
CA PHE A 14 4.47 -13.03 -13.67
C PHE A 14 5.93 -12.97 -14.16
N CYS A 15 6.16 -12.62 -15.43
CA CYS A 15 7.51 -12.41 -15.97
C CYS A 15 8.20 -11.21 -15.33
N VAL A 16 7.47 -10.11 -15.09
CA VAL A 16 8.01 -8.92 -14.42
C VAL A 16 8.33 -9.25 -12.97
N VAL A 17 7.52 -10.05 -12.28
CA VAL A 17 7.75 -10.39 -10.86
C VAL A 17 9.05 -11.17 -10.66
N GLN A 18 9.45 -12.02 -11.62
CA GLN A 18 10.80 -12.62 -11.59
C GLN A 18 11.93 -11.58 -11.66
N TYR A 19 11.67 -10.38 -12.21
CA TYR A 19 12.58 -9.23 -12.23
C TYR A 19 12.37 -8.25 -11.07
N VAL A 20 11.34 -8.41 -10.23
CA VAL A 20 10.95 -7.41 -9.22
C VAL A 20 11.68 -7.55 -7.88
N ASP A 21 12.55 -8.56 -7.72
CA ASP A 21 13.31 -8.75 -6.48
C ASP A 21 14.08 -7.50 -6.00
N ASN A 22 14.25 -6.47 -6.85
CA ASN A 22 15.05 -5.28 -6.54
C ASN A 22 14.36 -3.91 -6.45
N GLN A 23 13.04 -3.75 -6.64
CA GLN A 23 12.51 -2.37 -6.75
C GLN A 23 12.01 -1.72 -5.45
N GLN A 24 11.39 -2.45 -4.52
CA GLN A 24 10.90 -1.85 -3.29
C GLN A 24 10.84 -2.86 -2.12
N VAL A 25 11.45 -2.50 -0.99
CA VAL A 25 11.42 -3.30 0.24
C VAL A 25 10.00 -3.39 0.77
N PHE A 26 9.54 -4.61 1.10
CA PHE A 26 8.23 -4.83 1.72
C PHE A 26 8.02 -3.94 2.95
N GLY A 27 6.85 -3.28 3.02
CA GLY A 27 6.50 -2.39 4.13
C GLY A 27 7.12 -0.99 4.06
N SER A 28 7.83 -0.66 2.99
CA SER A 28 8.33 0.71 2.75
C SER A 28 7.22 1.67 2.31
N ILE A 29 7.49 2.96 2.49
CA ILE A 29 6.59 4.04 2.10
C ILE A 29 7.11 4.67 0.80
N ALA A 30 6.24 4.71 -0.22
CA ALA A 30 6.54 5.33 -1.49
C ALA A 30 6.69 6.86 -1.34
N PHE A 31 7.70 7.43 -1.99
CA PHE A 31 7.87 8.88 -2.04
C PHE A 31 6.63 9.61 -2.58
N SER A 32 5.98 9.04 -3.60
CA SER A 32 4.73 9.57 -4.17
C SER A 32 3.56 9.54 -3.17
N ALA A 33 3.54 8.61 -2.20
CA ALA A 33 2.55 8.61 -1.13
C ALA A 33 2.75 9.79 -0.19
N ILE A 34 4.01 10.11 0.13
CA ILE A 34 4.37 11.27 0.94
C ILE A 34 4.01 12.56 0.22
N GLN A 35 4.35 12.69 -1.07
CA GLN A 35 3.99 13.88 -1.86
C GLN A 35 2.48 14.09 -1.95
N LYS A 36 1.69 13.02 -2.05
CA LYS A 36 0.22 13.12 -2.04
C LYS A 36 -0.32 13.57 -0.69
N ILE A 37 0.22 13.06 0.41
CA ILE A 37 -0.24 13.40 1.77
C ILE A 37 0.27 14.78 2.21
N VAL A 38 1.43 15.22 1.70
CA VAL A 38 2.05 16.52 2.05
C VAL A 38 2.43 17.26 0.76
N PRO A 39 1.45 17.80 0.00
CA PRO A 39 1.68 18.39 -1.32
C PRO A 39 2.54 19.67 -1.28
N HIS A 40 2.76 20.26 -0.11
CA HIS A 40 3.53 21.50 0.06
C HIS A 40 4.95 21.29 0.55
N ALA A 41 5.32 20.04 0.88
CA ALA A 41 6.69 19.72 1.14
C ALA A 41 7.48 19.91 -0.16
N SER A 42 8.64 20.57 -0.09
CA SER A 42 9.56 20.56 -1.22
C SER A 42 9.98 19.12 -1.54
N ASP A 43 10.30 18.83 -2.80
CA ASP A 43 10.73 17.50 -3.22
C ASP A 43 11.92 16.99 -2.40
N VAL A 44 12.85 17.89 -2.07
CA VAL A 44 14.01 17.58 -1.21
C VAL A 44 13.56 17.11 0.18
N ASN A 45 12.60 17.81 0.80
CA ASN A 45 12.10 17.46 2.13
C ASN A 45 11.28 16.17 2.11
N ALA A 46 10.39 16.01 1.13
CA ALA A 46 9.59 14.79 0.96
C ALA A 46 10.49 13.57 0.68
N PHE A 47 11.54 13.75 -0.12
CA PHE A 47 12.49 12.69 -0.45
C PHE A 47 13.34 12.30 0.75
N ALA A 48 13.86 13.28 1.49
CA ALA A 48 14.58 13.02 2.74
C ALA A 48 13.71 12.30 3.77
N LEU A 49 12.41 12.61 3.84
CA LEU A 49 11.47 11.89 4.69
C LEU A 49 11.27 10.45 4.21
N ALA A 50 11.11 10.23 2.90
CA ALA A 50 10.99 8.89 2.33
C ALA A 50 12.22 8.02 2.65
N GLN A 51 13.42 8.55 2.40
CA GLN A 51 14.67 7.88 2.74
C GLN A 51 14.78 7.58 4.23
N GLY A 52 14.47 8.58 5.07
CA GLY A 52 14.50 8.41 6.51
C GLY A 52 13.54 7.31 6.98
N LEU A 53 12.28 7.33 6.55
CA LEU A 53 11.28 6.31 6.90
C LEU A 53 11.68 4.92 6.43
N ASN A 54 12.26 4.82 5.22
CA ASN A 54 12.67 3.56 4.62
C ASN A 54 14.00 3.03 5.16
N SER A 55 14.84 3.86 5.80
CA SER A 55 16.04 3.40 6.52
C SER A 55 15.74 2.67 7.83
N ILE A 56 14.52 2.86 8.36
CA ILE A 56 14.04 2.28 9.64
C ILE A 56 12.74 1.49 9.45
N VAL A 57 12.56 0.82 8.30
CA VAL A 57 11.41 -0.07 8.06
C VAL A 57 11.28 -1.08 9.20
N GLY A 58 10.04 -1.32 9.65
CA GLY A 58 9.72 -2.19 10.79
C GLY A 58 9.82 -1.51 12.16
N GLN A 59 10.53 -0.38 12.27
CA GLN A 59 10.63 0.39 13.51
C GLN A 59 9.53 1.46 13.59
N TYR A 60 8.27 1.04 13.61
CA TYR A 60 7.11 1.94 13.44
C TYR A 60 7.04 3.08 14.47
N SER A 61 7.51 2.84 15.70
CA SER A 61 7.58 3.91 16.72
C SER A 61 8.57 5.00 16.31
N ALA A 62 9.75 4.61 15.81
CA ALA A 62 10.76 5.54 15.29
C ALA A 62 10.27 6.24 14.02
N GLN A 63 9.55 5.55 13.13
CA GLN A 63 8.92 6.16 11.96
C GLN A 63 7.90 7.25 12.35
N ARG A 64 7.03 6.99 13.34
CA ARG A 64 6.10 8.02 13.86
C ARG A 64 6.84 9.21 14.47
N THR A 65 7.93 8.98 15.21
CA THR A 65 8.79 10.04 15.74
C THR A 65 9.43 10.87 14.62
N LEU A 66 9.90 10.23 13.55
CA LEU A 66 10.45 10.91 12.38
C LEU A 66 9.40 11.80 11.68
N VAL A 67 8.16 11.29 11.53
CA VAL A 67 7.03 12.09 11.02
C VAL A 67 6.78 13.29 11.93
N ASN A 68 6.69 13.09 13.26
CA ASN A 68 6.50 14.20 14.20
C ASN A 68 7.61 15.26 14.06
N LYS A 69 8.87 14.82 13.94
CA LYS A 69 10.03 15.70 13.76
C LYS A 69 9.92 16.49 12.47
N PHE A 70 9.56 15.86 11.36
CA PHE A 70 9.39 16.49 10.06
C PHE A 70 8.42 17.70 10.13
N PHE A 71 7.27 17.54 10.79
CA PHE A 71 6.31 18.62 10.96
C PHE A 71 6.78 19.67 11.98
N SER A 72 7.36 19.27 13.12
CA SER A 72 7.85 20.22 14.15
C SER A 72 9.01 21.11 13.67
N GLN A 73 9.75 20.67 12.65
CA GLN A 73 10.85 21.41 12.03
C GLN A 73 10.39 22.24 10.81
N ASN A 74 9.08 22.41 10.62
CA ASN A 74 8.48 23.12 9.48
C ASN A 74 8.92 22.59 8.10
N LYS A 75 9.36 21.33 8.00
CA LYS A 75 9.81 20.73 6.72
C LYS A 75 8.64 20.41 5.78
N ALA A 76 7.42 20.34 6.30
CA ALA A 76 6.20 20.19 5.51
C ALA A 76 5.90 21.41 4.62
N GLY A 77 6.56 22.55 4.85
CA GLY A 77 6.27 23.79 4.16
C GLY A 77 4.97 24.44 4.63
N SER A 78 4.51 25.45 3.89
CA SER A 78 3.23 26.11 4.12
C SER A 78 2.31 25.86 2.92
N PRO A 79 1.01 25.60 3.14
CA PRO A 79 0.06 25.47 2.07
C PRO A 79 0.04 26.71 1.17
N ASN A 80 0.16 26.48 -0.14
CA ASN A 80 -0.07 27.50 -1.16
C ASN A 80 -1.26 27.05 -2.03
N PRO A 81 -2.50 27.27 -1.56
CA PRO A 81 -3.67 26.63 -2.15
C PRO A 81 -3.95 27.16 -3.55
N LYS A 82 -3.84 26.30 -4.56
CA LYS A 82 -4.52 26.49 -5.87
C LYS A 82 -5.88 25.79 -5.92
N THR A 83 -6.07 24.79 -5.06
CA THR A 83 -7.27 23.95 -4.90
C THR A 83 -7.39 23.60 -3.44
N LEU A 84 -8.59 23.59 -2.87
CA LEU A 84 -8.83 23.12 -1.50
C LEU A 84 -8.48 21.62 -1.43
N SER A 85 -7.34 21.24 -0.86
CA SER A 85 -7.12 19.85 -0.45
C SER A 85 -7.22 19.74 1.06
N LEU A 86 -7.80 18.64 1.56
CA LEU A 86 -7.73 18.32 2.99
C LEU A 86 -6.28 18.19 3.46
N TYR A 87 -5.37 17.81 2.56
CA TYR A 87 -3.93 17.71 2.81
C TYR A 87 -3.21 19.06 2.85
N ASP A 88 -3.91 20.17 2.57
CA ASP A 88 -3.33 21.50 2.77
C ASP A 88 -3.22 21.84 4.27
N ASN A 89 -4.00 21.18 5.11
CA ASN A 89 -3.90 21.31 6.56
C ASN A 89 -2.75 20.45 7.11
N SER A 90 -1.68 21.10 7.59
CA SER A 90 -0.51 20.42 8.16
C SER A 90 -0.85 19.44 9.30
N THR A 91 -1.81 19.76 10.16
CA THR A 91 -2.27 18.85 11.22
C THR A 91 -2.90 17.59 10.63
N TYR A 92 -3.72 17.75 9.61
CA TYR A 92 -4.37 16.63 8.91
C TYR A 92 -3.35 15.76 8.17
N SER A 93 -2.43 16.38 7.43
CA SER A 93 -1.37 15.70 6.69
C SER A 93 -0.45 14.91 7.61
N LYS A 94 -0.13 15.47 8.78
CA LYS A 94 0.56 14.75 9.85
C LYS A 94 -0.22 13.53 10.31
N GLN A 95 -1.50 13.67 10.64
CA GLN A 95 -2.35 12.55 11.05
C GLN A 95 -2.40 11.45 9.99
N LYS A 96 -2.52 11.84 8.71
CA LYS A 96 -2.57 10.89 7.58
C LYS A 96 -1.24 10.20 7.33
N LEU A 97 -0.12 10.87 7.51
CA LEU A 97 1.19 10.24 7.38
C LEU A 97 1.46 9.25 8.53
N ILE A 98 1.01 9.58 9.75
CA ILE A 98 1.00 8.62 10.87
C ILE A 98 0.08 7.44 10.59
N ALA A 99 -1.10 7.68 10.00
CA ALA A 99 -2.02 6.61 9.60
C ALA A 99 -1.40 5.70 8.53
N LEU A 100 -0.65 6.25 7.57
CA LEU A 100 0.12 5.46 6.61
C LEU A 100 1.17 4.58 7.31
N VAL A 101 1.93 5.11 8.28
CA VAL A 101 2.88 4.30 9.08
C VAL A 101 2.15 3.18 9.84
N ASN A 102 1.02 3.47 10.47
CA ASN A 102 0.21 2.47 11.18
C ASN A 102 -0.34 1.40 10.22
N ASN A 103 -0.70 1.80 9.01
CA ASN A 103 -1.11 0.89 7.97
C ASN A 103 0.03 -0.04 7.52
N ARG A 104 1.25 0.47 7.34
CA ARG A 104 2.43 -0.37 7.05
C ARG A 104 2.72 -1.38 8.17
N GLN A 105 2.51 -0.96 9.43
CA GLN A 105 2.56 -1.85 10.59
C GLN A 105 1.51 -2.96 10.50
N ALA A 106 0.26 -2.60 10.21
CA ALA A 106 -0.83 -3.56 10.10
C ALA A 106 -0.62 -4.54 8.93
N VAL A 107 -0.17 -4.07 7.77
CA VAL A 107 0.18 -4.92 6.61
C VAL A 107 1.30 -5.90 6.96
N THR A 108 2.31 -5.46 7.71
CA THR A 108 3.42 -6.34 8.12
C THR A 108 2.95 -7.41 9.11
N GLN A 109 2.06 -7.05 10.03
CA GLN A 109 1.47 -8.00 10.97
C GLN A 109 0.57 -9.01 10.25
N TRP A 110 -0.28 -8.56 9.34
CA TRP A 110 -1.11 -9.44 8.51
C TRP A 110 -0.27 -10.41 7.69
N TRP A 111 0.80 -9.93 7.05
CA TRP A 111 1.73 -10.81 6.33
C TRP A 111 2.42 -11.82 7.24
N SER A 112 2.69 -11.47 8.49
CA SER A 112 3.29 -12.40 9.47
C SER A 112 2.31 -13.53 9.85
N ASP A 113 1.02 -13.23 9.91
CA ASP A 113 -0.05 -14.22 10.14
C ASP A 113 -0.34 -15.06 8.89
N LEU A 114 -0.25 -14.47 7.70
CA LEU A 114 -0.54 -15.11 6.42
C LEU A 114 0.59 -16.03 5.93
N THR A 115 1.86 -15.65 6.14
CA THR A 115 3.04 -16.35 5.60
C THR A 115 3.10 -17.84 5.99
N PRO A 116 2.82 -18.26 7.24
CA PRO A 116 2.81 -19.68 7.61
C PRO A 116 1.80 -20.50 6.81
N GLY A 117 0.61 -19.93 6.55
CA GLY A 117 -0.42 -20.58 5.73
C GLY A 117 0.02 -20.76 4.28
N ILE A 118 0.56 -19.69 3.67
CA ILE A 118 1.08 -19.77 2.29
C ILE A 118 2.23 -20.78 2.20
N THR A 119 3.12 -20.80 3.20
CA THR A 119 4.23 -21.74 3.28
C THR A 119 3.76 -23.19 3.38
N LYS A 120 2.65 -23.44 4.08
CA LYS A 120 2.06 -24.79 4.18
C LYS A 120 1.49 -25.28 2.84
N ILE A 121 0.87 -24.39 2.06
CA ILE A 121 0.25 -24.75 0.77
C ILE A 121 1.33 -24.91 -0.32
N TYR A 122 2.22 -23.93 -0.45
CA TYR A 122 3.12 -23.83 -1.61
C TYR A 122 4.62 -23.93 -1.28
N GLY A 123 4.99 -24.05 -0.01
CA GLY A 123 6.38 -24.00 0.45
C GLY A 123 6.96 -22.58 0.56
N ALA A 124 8.12 -22.48 1.22
CA ALA A 124 8.74 -21.20 1.59
C ALA A 124 9.17 -20.34 0.38
N ALA A 125 9.62 -20.98 -0.70
CA ALA A 125 10.05 -20.29 -1.91
C ALA A 125 8.89 -19.54 -2.57
N GLN A 126 7.71 -20.18 -2.66
CA GLN A 126 6.53 -19.55 -3.25
C GLN A 126 5.94 -18.49 -2.32
N ALA A 127 5.94 -18.71 -1.00
CA ALA A 127 5.55 -17.69 -0.02
C ALA A 127 6.37 -16.40 -0.16
N THR A 128 7.68 -16.54 -0.39
CA THR A 128 8.57 -15.40 -0.66
C THR A 128 8.19 -14.70 -1.96
N LYS A 129 7.95 -15.44 -3.05
CA LYS A 129 7.50 -14.85 -4.32
C LYS A 129 6.18 -14.08 -4.19
N TYR A 130 5.21 -14.60 -3.45
CA TYR A 130 3.94 -13.90 -3.22
C TYR A 130 4.11 -12.65 -2.37
N LYS A 131 5.03 -12.65 -1.40
CA LYS A 131 5.37 -11.44 -0.65
C LYS A 131 6.03 -10.38 -1.54
N ASN A 132 6.93 -10.78 -2.44
CA ASN A 132 7.58 -9.87 -3.39
C ASN A 132 6.56 -9.32 -4.41
N LEU A 133 5.64 -10.17 -4.89
CA LEU A 133 4.51 -9.76 -5.73
C LEU A 133 3.62 -8.72 -5.03
N TYR A 134 3.39 -8.87 -3.72
CA TYR A 134 2.63 -7.87 -2.97
C TYR A 134 3.39 -6.55 -2.90
N ALA A 135 4.68 -6.59 -2.55
CA ALA A 135 5.52 -5.38 -2.49
C ALA A 135 5.59 -4.64 -3.84
N TYR A 136 5.59 -5.38 -4.95
CA TYR A 136 5.48 -4.81 -6.29
C TYR A 136 4.22 -3.95 -6.47
N PHE A 137 3.05 -4.54 -6.20
CA PHE A 137 1.79 -3.84 -6.37
C PHE A 137 1.63 -2.71 -5.37
N ASP A 138 2.12 -2.90 -4.15
CA ASP A 138 2.13 -1.87 -3.11
C ASP A 138 2.93 -0.64 -3.52
N SER A 139 4.08 -0.84 -4.18
CA SER A 139 4.83 0.23 -4.84
C SER A 139 4.02 0.87 -5.95
N ARG A 140 3.54 0.03 -6.88
CA ARG A 140 2.88 0.45 -8.13
C ARG A 140 1.62 1.27 -7.89
N TYR A 141 0.93 1.00 -6.79
CA TYR A 141 -0.32 1.64 -6.38
C TYR A 141 -0.14 2.60 -5.21
N ILE A 142 1.08 3.10 -4.96
CA ILE A 142 1.35 4.20 -4.03
C ILE A 142 0.85 3.87 -2.61
N ASN A 143 1.18 2.66 -2.15
CA ASN A 143 0.76 2.06 -0.89
C ASN A 143 -0.76 1.95 -0.68
N SER A 144 -1.57 2.00 -1.74
CA SER A 144 -3.01 1.73 -1.65
C SER A 144 -3.27 0.26 -1.34
N PHE A 145 -3.88 -0.02 -0.18
CA PHE A 145 -4.10 -1.39 0.27
C PHE A 145 -5.10 -2.13 -0.63
N SER A 146 -6.24 -1.53 -0.93
CA SER A 146 -7.33 -2.10 -1.73
C SER A 146 -6.89 -2.46 -3.15
N TYR A 147 -6.22 -1.54 -3.86
CA TYR A 147 -5.67 -1.84 -5.18
C TYR A 147 -4.60 -2.93 -5.11
N THR A 148 -3.68 -2.83 -4.14
CA THR A 148 -2.63 -3.84 -3.96
C THR A 148 -3.23 -5.22 -3.71
N MET A 149 -4.22 -5.33 -2.81
CA MET A 149 -4.92 -6.57 -2.52
C MET A 149 -5.63 -7.13 -3.73
N ALA A 150 -6.42 -6.32 -4.44
CA ALA A 150 -7.19 -6.79 -5.59
C ALA A 150 -6.28 -7.39 -6.68
N TYR A 151 -5.20 -6.69 -7.05
CA TYR A 151 -4.27 -7.17 -8.07
C TYR A 151 -3.41 -8.34 -7.58
N TRP A 152 -2.95 -8.30 -6.33
CA TRP A 152 -2.18 -9.40 -5.73
C TRP A 152 -3.01 -10.68 -5.64
N MET A 153 -4.21 -10.62 -5.06
CA MET A 153 -5.11 -11.79 -4.95
C MET A 153 -5.47 -12.33 -6.33
N MET A 154 -5.80 -11.47 -7.30
CA MET A 154 -6.08 -11.90 -8.66
C MET A 154 -4.89 -12.67 -9.25
N CYS A 155 -3.66 -12.17 -9.11
CA CYS A 155 -2.48 -12.88 -9.60
C CYS A 155 -2.26 -14.21 -8.88
N VAL A 156 -2.36 -14.27 -7.56
CA VAL A 156 -2.15 -15.52 -6.81
C VAL A 156 -3.22 -16.55 -7.14
N LEU A 157 -4.50 -16.16 -7.15
CA LEU A 157 -5.62 -17.07 -7.37
C LEU A 157 -5.69 -17.55 -8.83
N LEU A 158 -5.40 -16.69 -9.82
CA LEU A 158 -5.37 -17.11 -11.23
C LEU A 158 -4.28 -18.15 -11.53
N GLN A 159 -3.23 -18.23 -10.71
CA GLN A 159 -2.21 -19.26 -10.87
C GLN A 159 -2.81 -20.67 -10.69
N ASN A 160 -3.82 -20.83 -9.83
CA ASN A 160 -4.42 -22.11 -9.48
C ASN A 160 -5.84 -22.30 -10.02
N ALA A 161 -6.51 -21.22 -10.45
CA ALA A 161 -7.87 -21.23 -10.99
C ALA A 161 -8.07 -22.19 -12.20
N PHE A 162 -6.98 -22.57 -12.88
CA PHE A 162 -7.03 -23.46 -14.04
C PHE A 162 -6.42 -24.84 -13.80
N GLY A 163 -5.85 -25.12 -12.62
CA GLY A 163 -5.01 -26.30 -12.40
C GLY A 163 -5.37 -27.14 -11.17
N ASP A 164 -5.68 -26.49 -10.04
CA ASP A 164 -5.95 -27.17 -8.78
C ASP A 164 -7.00 -26.41 -7.96
N GLU A 165 -8.22 -26.94 -7.96
CA GLU A 165 -9.35 -26.36 -7.22
C GLU A 165 -9.15 -26.41 -5.70
N ALA A 166 -8.48 -27.44 -5.19
CA ALA A 166 -8.24 -27.56 -3.75
C ALA A 166 -7.27 -26.48 -3.26
N ASP A 167 -6.18 -26.25 -4.00
CA ASP A 167 -5.23 -25.18 -3.72
C ASP A 167 -5.84 -23.79 -3.90
N TYR A 168 -6.70 -23.61 -4.92
CA TYR A 168 -7.44 -22.37 -5.11
C TYR A 168 -8.33 -22.05 -3.90
N ASN A 169 -9.16 -23.02 -3.47
CA ASN A 169 -10.06 -22.84 -2.33
C ASN A 169 -9.28 -22.62 -1.03
N ALA A 170 -8.27 -23.45 -0.75
CA ALA A 170 -7.44 -23.31 0.45
C ALA A 170 -6.73 -21.95 0.51
N THR A 171 -6.30 -21.42 -0.63
CA THR A 171 -5.64 -20.11 -0.70
C THR A 171 -6.61 -18.96 -0.56
N SER A 172 -7.78 -19.06 -1.19
CA SER A 172 -8.86 -18.08 -1.04
C SER A 172 -9.26 -17.96 0.43
N ASP A 173 -9.60 -19.09 1.07
CA ASP A 173 -10.01 -19.13 2.48
C ASP A 173 -8.93 -18.55 3.39
N LEU A 174 -7.67 -18.97 3.20
CA LEU A 174 -6.54 -18.42 3.95
C LEU A 174 -6.42 -16.90 3.84
N MET A 175 -6.58 -16.33 2.64
CA MET A 175 -6.50 -14.90 2.42
C MET A 175 -7.64 -14.16 3.11
N PHE A 176 -8.87 -14.65 2.99
CA PHE A 176 -10.04 -14.04 3.62
C PHE A 176 -9.98 -14.14 5.15
N ASP A 177 -9.70 -15.32 5.70
CA ASP A 177 -9.61 -15.56 7.14
C ASP A 177 -8.52 -14.69 7.79
N SER A 178 -7.34 -14.63 7.16
CA SER A 178 -6.24 -13.81 7.66
C SER A 178 -6.55 -12.31 7.62
N LEU A 179 -7.24 -11.85 6.57
CA LEU A 179 -7.65 -10.46 6.42
C LEU A 179 -8.73 -10.09 7.43
N GLU A 180 -9.76 -10.93 7.59
CA GLU A 180 -10.82 -10.75 8.57
C GLU A 180 -10.25 -10.67 9.98
N LYS A 181 -9.38 -11.63 10.34
CA LYS A 181 -8.69 -11.63 11.63
C LYS A 181 -7.90 -10.33 11.87
N GLN A 182 -7.21 -9.83 10.84
CA GLN A 182 -6.47 -8.57 10.97
C GLN A 182 -7.43 -7.38 11.11
N LEU A 183 -8.51 -7.30 10.32
CA LEU A 183 -9.48 -6.21 10.38
C LEU A 183 -10.17 -6.15 11.74
N ASN A 184 -10.51 -7.30 12.32
CA ASN A 184 -11.09 -7.41 13.66
C ASN A 184 -10.12 -6.95 14.75
N LYS A 185 -8.81 -7.06 14.53
CA LYS A 185 -7.77 -6.55 15.44
C LYS A 185 -7.49 -5.06 15.24
N SER A 186 -7.43 -4.60 13.99
CA SER A 186 -7.12 -3.22 13.65
C SER A 186 -7.60 -2.85 12.25
N THR A 187 -8.42 -1.81 12.18
CA THR A 187 -8.88 -1.22 10.91
C THR A 187 -7.79 -0.44 10.18
N ALA A 188 -6.59 -0.27 10.77
CA ALA A 188 -5.48 0.45 10.16
C ALA A 188 -5.02 -0.17 8.83
N ILE A 189 -5.24 -1.47 8.62
CA ILE A 189 -4.91 -2.12 7.35
C ILE A 189 -5.75 -1.59 6.17
N ALA A 190 -6.98 -1.13 6.42
CA ALA A 190 -7.89 -0.58 5.41
C ALA A 190 -7.66 0.90 5.11
N PHE A 191 -6.59 1.51 5.63
CA PHE A 191 -6.24 2.90 5.33
C PHE A 191 -5.98 3.09 3.83
N GLU A 192 -6.53 4.18 3.30
CA GLU A 192 -6.32 4.63 1.92
C GLU A 192 -5.93 6.11 1.88
N ILE A 193 -5.08 6.44 0.90
CA ILE A 193 -4.80 7.82 0.51
C ILE A 193 -5.95 8.27 -0.39
N TYR A 194 -6.51 9.46 -0.14
CA TYR A 194 -7.58 9.95 -0.99
C TYR A 194 -7.10 10.10 -2.43
N THR A 195 -7.93 9.63 -3.35
CA THR A 195 -7.67 9.78 -4.77
C THR A 195 -8.00 11.19 -5.21
N THR A 196 -7.42 11.64 -6.32
CA THR A 196 -7.77 12.92 -6.93
C THR A 196 -9.26 12.99 -7.29
N ALA A 197 -9.88 11.85 -7.61
CA ALA A 197 -11.33 11.77 -7.83
C ALA A 197 -12.13 12.05 -6.55
N PHE A 198 -11.70 11.50 -5.41
CA PHE A 198 -12.30 11.82 -4.12
C PHE A 198 -12.14 13.30 -3.79
N GLU A 199 -10.95 13.89 -3.98
CA GLU A 199 -10.72 15.32 -3.76
C GLU A 199 -11.56 16.20 -4.69
N ALA A 200 -11.69 15.83 -5.97
CA ALA A 200 -12.53 16.53 -6.92
C ALA A 200 -14.01 16.49 -6.50
N ASN A 201 -14.52 15.33 -6.08
CA ASN A 201 -15.89 15.20 -5.59
C ASN A 201 -16.08 15.99 -4.29
N HIS A 202 -15.16 15.88 -3.33
CA HIS A 202 -15.20 16.64 -2.09
C HIS A 202 -15.26 18.15 -2.33
N ASN A 203 -14.46 18.66 -3.27
CA ASN A 203 -14.47 20.07 -3.66
C ASN A 203 -15.76 20.49 -4.36
N GLN A 204 -16.33 19.65 -5.22
CA GLN A 204 -17.64 19.92 -5.81
C GLN A 204 -18.74 19.96 -4.73
N THR A 205 -18.70 19.04 -3.76
CA THR A 205 -19.67 18.99 -2.66
C THR A 205 -19.54 20.21 -1.74
N LEU A 206 -18.33 20.62 -1.35
CA LEU A 206 -18.13 21.84 -0.56
C LEU A 206 -18.59 23.10 -1.29
N MET A 207 -18.31 23.21 -2.59
CA MET A 207 -18.70 24.40 -3.37
C MET A 207 -20.17 24.41 -3.78
N LYS A 208 -20.81 23.25 -3.97
CA LYS A 208 -22.17 23.15 -4.54
C LYS A 208 -23.23 22.55 -3.62
N GLY A 209 -22.86 22.00 -2.46
CA GLY A 209 -23.77 21.38 -1.50
C GLY A 209 -24.47 20.10 -2.00
N LYS A 210 -23.91 19.40 -3.00
CA LYS A 210 -24.51 18.20 -3.61
C LYS A 210 -23.61 16.97 -3.46
N TRP A 211 -24.21 15.83 -3.11
CA TRP A 211 -23.64 14.48 -3.13
C TRP A 211 -24.20 13.70 -4.31
#